data_AF-A0A424XZU2-F1
#
_entry.id   AF-A0A424XZU2-F1
#
_cell.length_a   1.000
_cell.length_b   1.000
_cell.length_c   1.000
_cell.angle_alpha   90.00
_cell.angle_beta   90.00
_cell.angle_gamma   90.00
#
_symmetry.space_group_name_H-M   'P 1'
#
loop_
_entity.id
_entity.type
_entity.pdbx_description
1 polymer ?
#
loop_
_entity_poly.entity_id
_entity_poly.type
_entity_poly.pdbx_seq_one_letter_code
_entity_poly.pdbx_strand_id
1 'polypeptide(L)' 'MKESTEQRKCPDCGKSNLITGKMGVSKHTFIPQGRIMMLGYPVKAFVCLDCGFQGNYLEEASLSDLRRRRVDPQ' A
#
# COMPACT_ATOMS: atom_id res chain seq x y z
N MET A 1 -24.54 -4.95 -2.28
CA MET A 1 -23.20 -5.46 -1.91
C MET A 1 -22.76 -4.67 -0.69
N LYS A 2 -22.59 -5.30 0.48
CA LYS A 2 -22.16 -4.60 1.70
C LYS A 2 -20.63 -4.49 1.66
N GLU A 3 -20.14 -3.34 1.22
CA GLU A 3 -18.73 -2.99 1.31
C GLU A 3 -18.43 -2.75 2.79
N SER A 4 -17.85 -3.74 3.46
CA SER A 4 -17.28 -3.58 4.80
C SER A 4 -16.06 -2.69 4.67
N THR A 5 -16.27 -1.37 4.73
CA THR A 5 -15.21 -0.38 4.84
C THR A 5 -14.59 -0.49 6.23
N GLU A 6 -13.75 -1.51 6.43
CA GLU A 6 -12.79 -1.47 7.52
C GLU A 6 -11.95 -0.21 7.35
N GLN A 7 -12.20 0.79 8.19
CA GLN A 7 -11.45 2.03 8.18
C GLN A 7 -9.99 1.70 8.51
N ARG A 8 -9.10 2.03 7.58
CA ARG A 8 -7.66 1.83 7.76
C ARG A 8 -7.18 2.65 8.98
N LYS A 9 -6.37 2.01 9.82
CA LYS A 9 -5.73 2.64 10.98
C LYS A 9 -4.27 2.92 10.69
N CYS A 10 -3.73 3.97 11.31
CA CYS A 10 -2.32 4.24 11.32
C CYS A 10 -1.58 3.05 11.98
N PRO A 11 -0.58 2.45 11.32
CA PRO A 11 0.17 1.34 11.91
C PRO A 11 1.05 1.76 13.09
N ASP A 12 1.39 3.05 13.20
CA ASP A 12 2.22 3.59 14.27
C ASP A 12 1.40 3.95 15.51
N CYS A 13 0.38 4.80 15.36
CA CYS A 13 -0.39 5.32 16.51
C CYS A 13 -1.81 4.72 16.67
N GLY A 14 -2.25 3.85 15.76
CA GLY A 14 -3.56 3.18 15.81
C GLY A 14 -4.79 4.04 15.48
N LYS A 15 -4.63 5.36 15.31
CA LYS A 15 -5.73 6.28 14.97
C LYS A 15 -6.11 6.20 13.49
N SER A 16 -7.32 6.60 13.15
CA SER A 16 -7.88 6.49 11.79
C SER A 16 -7.81 7.78 10.96
N ASN A 17 -7.18 8.84 11.48
CA ASN A 17 -7.05 10.12 10.78
C ASN A 17 -5.94 10.03 9.71
N LEU A 18 -6.28 9.41 8.57
CA LEU A 18 -5.39 9.17 7.44
C LEU A 18 -5.83 9.97 6.22
N ILE A 19 -4.89 10.61 5.54
CA ILE A 19 -5.09 11.20 4.21
C ILE A 19 -4.30 10.43 3.17
N THR A 20 -4.94 10.09 2.05
CA THR A 20 -4.27 9.44 0.92
C THR A 20 -3.73 10.46 -0.06
N GLY A 21 -2.54 10.21 -0.58
CA GLY A 21 -1.89 11.02 -1.61
C GLY A 21 -1.23 10.15 -2.69
N LYS A 22 -0.52 10.81 -3.59
CA LYS A 22 0.33 10.16 -4.59
C LYS A 22 1.78 10.45 -4.24
N MET A 23 2.65 9.48 -4.48
CA MET A 23 4.09 9.74 -4.49
C MET A 23 4.43 10.64 -5.69
N GLY A 24 5.50 11.44 -5.58
CA GLY A 24 5.92 12.38 -6.62
C GLY A 24 6.35 11.71 -7.94
N VAL A 25 6.86 12.50 -8.88
CA VAL A 25 7.14 12.12 -10.28
C VAL A 25 8.10 10.93 -10.48
N SER A 26 8.89 10.54 -9.48
CA SER A 26 9.74 9.34 -9.53
C SER A 26 8.93 8.05 -9.37
N LYS A 27 9.33 6.99 -10.08
CA LYS A 27 8.68 5.66 -10.07
C LYS A 27 8.75 4.97 -8.71
N HIS A 28 7.94 5.41 -7.76
CA HIS A 28 7.76 4.70 -6.50
C HIS A 28 6.85 3.51 -6.77
N THR A 29 7.46 2.33 -6.83
CA THR A 29 6.77 1.06 -7.02
C THR A 29 7.25 0.06 -5.98
N PHE A 30 6.39 -0.89 -5.65
CA PHE A 30 6.73 -2.02 -4.81
C PHE A 30 7.20 -3.19 -5.68
N ILE A 31 8.35 -3.77 -5.36
CA ILE A 31 8.86 -4.98 -6.02
C ILE A 31 9.03 -6.03 -4.92
N PRO A 32 8.30 -7.16 -4.99
CA PRO A 32 8.49 -8.25 -4.04
C PRO A 32 9.91 -8.80 -4.13
N GLN A 33 10.51 -9.13 -2.99
CA GLN A 33 11.81 -9.78 -2.96
C GLN A 33 11.79 -11.10 -3.76
N GLY A 34 12.89 -11.40 -4.46
CA GLY A 34 13.01 -12.61 -5.27
C GLY A 34 12.27 -12.59 -6.61
N ARG A 35 11.68 -11.45 -7.02
CA ARG A 35 11.03 -11.30 -8.32
C ARG A 35 11.83 -10.37 -9.23
N ILE A 36 12.13 -10.85 -10.43
CA ILE A 36 12.67 -10.03 -11.51
C ILE A 36 11.48 -9.41 -12.25
N MET A 37 11.28 -8.10 -12.08
CA MET A 37 10.17 -7.37 -12.69
C MET A 37 10.69 -6.08 -13.34
N MET A 38 10.28 -5.83 -14.58
CA MET A 38 10.62 -4.58 -15.30
C MET A 38 9.81 -3.38 -14.78
N LEU A 39 8.59 -3.64 -14.30
CA LEU A 39 7.69 -2.66 -13.71
C LEU A 39 7.21 -3.21 -12.36
N GLY A 40 7.45 -2.47 -11.27
CA GLY A 40 6.91 -2.80 -9.96
C GLY A 40 5.43 -2.45 -9.84
N TYR A 41 4.82 -2.82 -8.71
CA TYR A 41 3.42 -2.53 -8.42
C TYR A 41 3.23 -1.05 -8.02
N PRO A 42 2.23 -0.35 -8.55
CA PRO A 42 1.93 1.02 -8.16
C PRO A 42 1.50 1.10 -6.68
N VAL A 43 1.97 2.14 -6.00
CA VAL A 43 1.61 2.43 -4.60
C VAL A 43 0.89 3.77 -4.47
N LYS A 44 -0.02 3.85 -3.49
CA LYS A 44 -0.64 5.08 -3.00
C LYS A 44 0.02 5.46 -1.67
N ALA A 45 0.42 6.72 -1.54
CA ALA A 45 0.96 7.23 -0.29
C ALA A 45 -0.18 7.52 0.69
N PHE A 46 0.13 7.50 1.98
CA PHE A 46 -0.77 8.03 3.00
C PHE A 46 0.03 8.67 4.12
N VAL A 47 -0.58 9.66 4.78
CA VAL A 47 -0.04 10.32 5.97
C VAL A 47 -1.08 10.27 7.08
N CYS A 48 -0.66 9.92 8.28
CA CYS A 48 -1.46 10.06 9.49
C CYS A 48 -1.35 11.48 10.02
N LEU A 49 -2.48 12.18 10.10
CA LEU A 49 -2.52 13.57 10.54
C LEU A 49 -2.34 13.72 12.06
N ASP A 50 -2.46 12.64 12.83
CA ASP A 50 -2.32 12.69 14.29
C ASP A 50 -0.89 12.48 14.79
N CYS A 51 -0.06 11.73 14.06
CA CYS A 51 1.30 11.37 14.48
C CYS A 51 2.38 11.66 13.42
N GLY A 52 2.00 12.05 12.21
CA GLY A 52 2.93 12.32 11.12
C GLY A 52 3.47 11.07 10.42
N PHE A 53 3.06 9.86 10.80
CA PHE A 53 3.48 8.64 10.12
C PHE A 53 3.13 8.69 8.63
N GLN A 54 4.12 8.49 7.76
CA GLN A 54 3.95 8.38 6.32
C GLN A 54 4.19 6.93 5.89
N GLY A 55 3.26 6.37 5.12
CA GLY A 55 3.37 5.02 4.58
C GLY A 55 2.83 4.90 3.16
N ASN A 56 2.84 3.66 2.65
CA ASN A 56 2.35 3.34 1.32
C ASN A 56 1.42 2.13 1.35
N TYR A 57 0.37 2.16 0.54
CA TYR A 57 -0.52 1.04 0.28
C TYR A 57 -0.46 0.65 -1.19
N LEU A 58 -0.57 -0.64 -1.47
CA LEU A 58 -0.84 -1.10 -2.82
C LEU A 58 -2.28 -0.78 -3.22
N GLU A 59 -2.48 -0.59 -4.52
CA GLU A 59 -3.84 -0.58 -5.06
C GLU A 59 -4.48 -1.98 -4.92
N GLU A 60 -5.79 -2.05 -4.72
CA GLU A 60 -6.48 -3.34 -4.49
C GLU A 60 -6.27 -4.33 -5.64
N ALA A 61 -6.18 -3.84 -6.88
CA ALA A 61 -5.86 -4.66 -8.05
C ALA A 61 -4.46 -5.28 -7.95
N SER A 62 -3.46 -4.51 -7.50
CA SER A 62 -2.08 -4.97 -7.31
C SER A 62 -1.98 -5.96 -6.14
N LEU A 63 -2.68 -5.66 -5.03
CA LEU A 63 -2.75 -6.54 -3.88
C LEU A 63 -3.43 -7.88 -4.23
N SER A 64 -4.51 -7.83 -5.01
CA SER A 64 -5.21 -9.01 -5.51
C SER A 64 -4.33 -9.85 -6.45
N ASP A 65 -3.57 -9.21 -7.32
CA ASP A 65 -2.60 -9.90 -8.17
C ASP A 65 -1.51 -10.61 -7.34
N LEU A 66 -0.93 -9.93 -6.34
CA LEU A 66 0.06 -10.53 -5.43
C LEU A 66 -0.51 -11.70 -4.62
N ARG A 67 -1.73 -11.57 -4.10
CA ARG A 67 -2.42 -12.66 -3.38
C ARG A 67 -2.60 -13.89 -4.27
N ARG A 68 -2.98 -13.70 -5.54
CA ARG A 68 -3.12 -14.80 -6.51
C ARG A 68 -1.79 -15.46 -6.84
N ARG A 69 -0.72 -14.68 -6.94
CA ARG A 69 0.61 -15.15 -7.34
C ARG A 69 1.41 -15.81 -6.22
N ARG A 70 0.84 -15.94 -5.00
CA ARG A 70 1.46 -16.44 -3.76
C ARG A 70 2.96 -16.26 -3.81
N VAL A 71 3.41 -15.05 -3.51
CA VAL A 71 4.84 -14.79 -3.39
C VAL A 71 5.30 -15.50 -2.13
N ASP A 72 5.63 -16.79 -2.26
CA ASP A 72 6.34 -17.51 -1.22
C ASP A 72 7.72 -16.84 -1.09
N PRO A 73 8.10 -16.37 0.11
CA PRO A 73 9.48 -15.98 0.35
C PRO A 73 10.34 -17.25 0.19
N GLN A 74 11.18 -17.29 -0.85
CA GLN A 74 12.28 -18.26 -0.94
C GLN A 74 13.36 -17.92 0.08
#